data_AF-A0A832FXM0-F1
#
_entry.id   AF-A0A832FXM0-F1
#
_cell.length_a   1.000
_cell.length_b   1.000
_cell.length_c   1.000
_cell.angle_alpha   90.00
_cell.angle_beta   90.00
_cell.angle_gamma   90.00
#
_symmetry.space_group_name_H-M   'P 1'
#
loop_
_entity.id
_entity.type
_entity.pdbx_description
1 polymer ?
#
loop_
_entity_poly.entity_id
_entity_poly.type
_entity_poly.pdbx_seq_one_letter_code
_entity_poly.pdbx_strand_id
1 'polypeptide(L)'
;MKFLKLIFCFIFLVFLSLGIVLAANQDAKDITSTIKISVCGDGIIEGSEDCEGEDLNSQTCEGLRYGPGILTCDIACEFDTSGCSPAPTPTPTPTSTPTLTPTPTNTPTQTPTLTPTPTSLAVSTNTPSPEPTSTSVMATSFPTLTLTPTPTIPSAVEVFDLDGNGKIELTEVFGAVKTWVEEWKAAILEEIKASYEGGAKAASASKIQKCDLNRDRECNLLDFSILLYYIER
;
A
#
# COMPACT_ATOMS: atom_id res chain seq x y z
N MET A 1 8.86 -80.69 -30.77
CA MET A 1 9.55 -79.42 -31.12
C MET A 1 8.63 -78.33 -31.68
N LYS A 2 7.59 -78.63 -32.47
CA LYS A 2 6.66 -77.61 -33.03
C LYS A 2 5.76 -76.94 -31.97
N PHE A 3 5.27 -77.70 -30.99
CA PHE A 3 4.39 -77.18 -29.93
C PHE A 3 5.10 -76.20 -28.97
N LEU A 4 6.37 -76.47 -28.62
CA LEU A 4 7.17 -75.59 -27.77
C LEU A 4 7.49 -74.26 -28.44
N LYS A 5 7.70 -74.25 -29.77
CA LYS A 5 7.86 -73.02 -30.56
C LYS A 5 6.58 -72.18 -30.61
N LEU A 6 5.42 -72.83 -30.62
CA LEU A 6 4.11 -72.15 -30.59
C LEU A 6 3.87 -71.47 -29.24
N ILE A 7 4.22 -72.14 -28.13
CA ILE A 7 4.12 -71.59 -26.78
C ILE A 7 5.07 -70.39 -26.61
N PHE A 8 6.32 -70.50 -27.07
CA PHE A 8 7.26 -69.38 -27.01
C PHE A 8 6.79 -68.17 -27.84
N CYS A 9 6.21 -68.41 -29.01
CA CYS A 9 5.64 -67.36 -29.86
C CYS A 9 4.46 -66.67 -29.17
N PHE A 10 3.56 -67.45 -28.54
CA PHE A 10 2.40 -66.90 -27.84
C PHE A 10 2.80 -66.08 -26.61
N ILE A 11 3.76 -66.58 -25.83
CA ILE A 11 4.30 -65.85 -24.66
C ILE A 11 4.97 -64.55 -25.12
N PHE A 12 5.77 -64.58 -26.19
CA PHE A 12 6.42 -63.38 -26.74
C PHE A 12 5.39 -62.34 -27.22
N LEU A 13 4.30 -62.78 -27.87
CA LEU A 13 3.24 -61.87 -28.32
C LEU A 13 2.44 -61.27 -27.16
N VAL A 14 2.24 -62.02 -26.07
CA VAL A 14 1.60 -61.51 -24.83
C VAL A 14 2.50 -60.49 -24.12
N PHE A 15 3.80 -60.74 -24.04
CA PHE A 15 4.74 -59.77 -23.46
C PHE A 15 4.90 -58.53 -24.34
N LEU A 16 4.91 -58.69 -25.66
CA LEU A 16 4.95 -57.58 -26.61
C LEU A 16 3.69 -56.72 -26.50
N SER A 17 2.50 -57.33 -26.44
CA SER A 17 1.24 -56.58 -26.31
C SER A 17 1.09 -55.92 -24.94
N LEU A 18 1.49 -56.59 -23.85
CA LEU A 18 1.46 -56.01 -22.51
C LEU A 18 2.45 -54.83 -22.38
N GLY A 19 3.65 -54.95 -22.95
CA GLY A 19 4.63 -53.86 -23.01
C GLY A 19 4.15 -52.64 -23.79
N ILE A 20 3.37 -52.84 -24.88
CA ILE A 20 2.76 -51.74 -25.63
C ILE A 20 1.68 -51.03 -24.80
N VAL A 21 0.90 -51.76 -24.00
CA VAL A 21 -0.13 -51.16 -23.11
C VAL A 21 0.50 -50.32 -22.00
N LEU A 22 1.67 -50.72 -21.46
CA LEU A 22 2.43 -49.93 -20.48
C LEU A 22 3.06 -48.66 -21.09
N ALA A 23 3.39 -48.67 -22.38
CA ALA A 23 4.00 -47.53 -23.06
C ALA A 23 2.98 -46.46 -23.53
N ALA A 24 1.70 -46.83 -23.67
CA ALA A 24 0.65 -45.94 -24.20
C ALA A 24 -0.06 -45.07 -23.13
N ASN A 25 0.42 -45.06 -21.88
CA ASN A 25 -0.20 -44.31 -20.78
C ASN A 25 0.72 -43.22 -20.21
N GLN A 26 1.25 -42.38 -21.09
CA GLN A 26 2.13 -41.26 -20.74
C GLN A 26 1.74 -39.94 -21.43
N ASP A 27 0.50 -39.80 -21.89
CA ASP A 27 0.01 -38.52 -22.42
C ASP A 27 -1.03 -37.92 -21.48
N ALA A 28 -0.65 -37.76 -20.20
CA ALA A 28 -1.22 -36.70 -19.38
C ALA A 28 -0.66 -35.38 -19.93
N LYS A 29 -1.23 -34.91 -21.04
CA LYS A 29 -0.99 -33.56 -21.55
C LYS A 29 -1.54 -32.61 -20.50
N ASP A 30 -0.63 -32.11 -19.66
CA ASP A 30 -0.89 -31.07 -18.69
C ASP A 30 -1.58 -29.90 -19.41
N ILE A 31 -2.89 -29.75 -19.22
CA ILE A 31 -3.62 -28.56 -19.67
C ILE A 31 -3.39 -27.53 -18.58
N THR A 32 -2.17 -27.03 -18.49
CA THR A 32 -1.85 -25.88 -17.66
C THR A 32 -2.40 -24.64 -18.37
N SER A 33 -3.70 -24.36 -18.20
CA SER A 33 -4.19 -23.01 -18.42
C SER A 33 -3.64 -22.16 -17.28
N THR A 34 -2.51 -21.52 -17.52
CA THR A 34 -1.97 -20.50 -16.62
C THR A 34 -2.92 -19.31 -16.67
N ILE A 35 -3.83 -19.22 -15.71
CA ILE A 35 -4.48 -17.96 -15.37
C ILE A 35 -3.36 -17.06 -14.85
N LYS A 36 -2.95 -16.09 -15.67
CA LYS A 36 -2.09 -15.00 -15.21
C LYS A 36 -2.91 -14.10 -14.31
N ILE A 37 -2.63 -14.16 -13.01
CA ILE A 37 -3.14 -13.20 -12.03
C ILE A 37 -2.09 -12.09 -12.01
N SER A 38 -2.45 -10.89 -12.48
CA SER A 38 -1.61 -9.70 -12.26
C SER A 38 -1.69 -9.34 -10.79
N VAL A 39 -0.54 -9.17 -10.14
CA VAL A 39 -0.43 -8.87 -8.72
C VAL A 39 0.30 -7.55 -8.57
N CYS A 40 -0.47 -6.52 -8.20
CA CYS A 40 0.08 -5.20 -7.94
C CYS A 40 1.18 -5.23 -6.87
N GLY A 41 2.29 -4.57 -7.16
CA GLY A 41 3.44 -4.43 -6.26
C GLY A 41 4.45 -5.58 -6.36
N ASP A 42 4.40 -6.38 -7.42
CA ASP A 42 5.39 -7.42 -7.72
C ASP A 42 6.62 -6.88 -8.47
N GLY A 43 6.59 -5.60 -8.86
CA GLY A 43 7.67 -4.91 -9.55
C GLY A 43 7.72 -5.16 -11.06
N ILE A 44 6.68 -5.74 -11.65
CA ILE A 44 6.55 -5.97 -13.10
C ILE A 44 5.18 -5.49 -13.57
N ILE A 45 5.13 -4.49 -14.44
CA ILE A 45 3.85 -4.02 -14.99
C ILE A 45 3.27 -5.08 -15.92
N GLU A 46 2.19 -5.75 -15.51
CA GLU A 46 1.49 -6.73 -16.33
C GLU A 46 -0.05 -6.66 -16.25
N GLY A 47 -0.71 -7.33 -17.20
CA GLY A 47 -2.18 -7.39 -17.23
C GLY A 47 -2.83 -6.02 -17.39
N SER A 48 -3.50 -5.55 -16.34
CA SER A 48 -4.25 -4.28 -16.28
C SER A 48 -3.63 -3.23 -15.37
N GLU A 49 -2.37 -3.40 -14.97
CA GLU A 49 -1.64 -2.42 -14.15
C GLU A 49 -1.20 -1.24 -15.02
N ASP A 50 -1.43 -0.03 -14.52
CA ASP A 50 -0.98 1.21 -15.16
C ASP A 50 0.49 1.53 -14.79
N CYS A 51 0.92 1.12 -13.60
CA CYS A 51 2.23 1.38 -13.00
C CYS A 51 2.60 0.29 -11.96
N GLU A 52 3.85 0.29 -11.49
CA GLU A 52 4.36 -0.61 -10.45
C GLU A 52 5.34 0.11 -9.52
N GLY A 53 4.90 0.47 -8.31
CA GLY A 53 5.73 1.18 -7.33
C GLY A 53 6.26 2.51 -7.88
N GLU A 54 7.57 2.58 -8.15
CA GLU A 54 8.21 3.76 -8.78
C GLU A 54 8.26 3.68 -10.32
N ASP A 55 8.00 2.51 -10.91
CA ASP A 55 7.88 2.37 -12.37
C ASP A 55 6.51 2.87 -12.82
N LEU A 56 6.47 4.12 -13.26
CA LEU A 56 5.24 4.77 -13.73
C LEU A 56 4.97 4.48 -15.21
N ASN A 57 5.55 3.43 -15.79
CA ASN A 57 5.42 3.11 -17.22
C ASN A 57 5.84 4.28 -18.13
N SER A 58 6.86 5.04 -17.69
CA SER A 58 7.30 6.29 -18.32
C SER A 58 6.23 7.40 -18.43
N GLN A 59 5.14 7.31 -17.67
CA GLN A 59 4.12 8.36 -17.60
C GLN A 59 4.51 9.45 -16.59
N THR A 60 3.95 10.63 -16.81
CA THR A 60 4.03 11.78 -15.91
C THR A 60 2.66 12.45 -15.84
N CYS A 61 2.45 13.34 -14.86
CA CYS A 61 1.24 14.16 -14.81
C CYS A 61 0.94 14.84 -16.16
N GLU A 62 1.96 15.41 -16.80
CA GLU A 62 1.83 16.10 -18.09
C GLU A 62 1.49 15.12 -19.24
N GLY A 63 2.07 13.91 -19.21
CA GLY A 63 1.75 12.83 -20.17
C GLY A 63 0.27 12.43 -20.12
N LEU A 64 -0.30 12.40 -18.91
CA LEU A 64 -1.70 12.12 -18.64
C LEU A 64 -2.64 13.33 -18.80
N ARG A 65 -2.14 14.45 -19.36
CA ARG A 65 -2.89 15.70 -19.59
C ARG A 65 -3.28 16.46 -18.32
N TYR A 66 -2.55 16.27 -17.23
CA TYR A 66 -2.57 17.16 -16.09
C TYR A 66 -1.50 18.26 -16.24
N GLY A 67 -1.47 19.20 -15.31
CA GLY A 67 -0.40 20.18 -15.16
C GLY A 67 0.85 19.56 -14.53
N PRO A 68 1.83 20.40 -14.10
CA PRO A 68 3.03 19.91 -13.42
C PRO A 68 2.67 19.25 -12.08
N GLY A 69 3.51 18.34 -11.60
CA GLY A 69 3.30 17.66 -10.33
C GLY A 69 4.10 16.37 -10.22
N ILE A 70 3.80 15.61 -9.17
CA ILE A 70 4.37 14.28 -8.94
C ILE A 70 3.26 13.27 -9.19
N LEU A 71 3.50 12.36 -10.13
CA LEU A 71 2.64 11.20 -10.37
C LEU A 71 3.16 10.05 -9.50
N THR A 72 2.27 9.32 -8.83
CA THR A 72 2.61 8.15 -8.03
C THR A 72 1.79 6.94 -8.47
N CYS A 73 2.22 5.75 -8.08
CA CYS A 73 1.45 4.53 -8.25
C CYS A 73 0.74 4.18 -6.96
N ASP A 74 -0.58 3.91 -7.01
CA ASP A 74 -1.32 3.53 -5.82
C ASP A 74 -1.27 2.01 -5.53
N ILE A 75 -1.93 1.58 -4.46
CA ILE A 75 -1.95 0.16 -4.04
C ILE A 75 -2.82 -0.73 -4.94
N ALA A 76 -3.58 -0.14 -5.85
CA ALA A 76 -4.32 -0.84 -6.89
C ALA A 76 -3.54 -0.86 -8.22
N CYS A 77 -2.33 -0.29 -8.27
CA CYS A 77 -1.51 -0.12 -9.45
C CYS A 77 -2.20 0.73 -10.53
N GLU A 78 -2.99 1.69 -10.08
CA GLU A 78 -3.54 2.78 -10.88
C GLU A 78 -2.69 4.04 -10.67
N PHE A 79 -2.72 4.93 -11.66
CA PHE A 79 -2.07 6.23 -11.55
C PHE A 79 -2.75 7.12 -10.50
N ASP A 80 -2.04 7.42 -9.41
CA ASP A 80 -2.45 8.44 -8.45
C ASP A 80 -2.06 9.83 -8.93
N THR A 81 -3.08 10.57 -9.39
CA THR A 81 -2.94 11.93 -9.91
C THR A 81 -3.19 13.02 -8.86
N SER A 82 -3.35 12.65 -7.59
CA SER A 82 -3.58 13.61 -6.49
C SER A 82 -2.42 14.60 -6.30
N GLY A 83 -1.19 14.20 -6.66
CA GLY A 83 -0.01 15.06 -6.70
C GLY A 83 0.12 15.94 -7.95
N CYS A 84 -0.79 15.80 -8.93
CA CYS A 84 -0.79 16.56 -10.17
C CYS A 84 -1.59 17.87 -10.04
N SER A 85 -1.04 18.97 -10.58
CA SER A 85 -1.79 20.23 -10.71
C SER A 85 -2.85 20.12 -11.81
N PRO A 86 -3.99 20.84 -11.73
CA PRO A 86 -4.93 20.92 -12.84
C PRO A 86 -4.25 21.43 -14.11
N ALA A 87 -4.63 20.85 -15.26
CA ALA A 87 -4.12 21.30 -16.55
C ALA A 87 -4.39 22.80 -16.75
N PRO A 88 -3.44 23.57 -17.32
CA PRO A 88 -3.69 24.96 -17.61
C PRO A 88 -4.90 25.06 -18.54
N THR A 89 -5.96 25.71 -18.08
CA THR A 89 -7.10 26.02 -18.94
C THR A 89 -6.58 26.94 -20.05
N PRO A 90 -6.84 26.66 -21.33
CA PRO A 90 -6.43 27.57 -22.39
C PRO A 90 -7.04 28.94 -22.08
N THR A 91 -6.20 29.89 -21.69
CA THR A 91 -6.64 31.26 -21.49
C THR A 91 -7.09 31.74 -22.86
N PRO A 92 -8.35 32.19 -23.04
CA PRO A 92 -8.78 32.68 -24.33
C PRO A 92 -7.85 33.82 -24.72
N THR A 93 -7.08 33.63 -25.80
CA THR A 93 -6.20 34.67 -26.34
C THR A 93 -7.04 35.93 -26.51
N PRO A 94 -6.67 37.08 -25.91
CA PRO A 94 -7.46 38.29 -26.04
C PRO A 94 -7.54 38.63 -27.53
N THR A 95 -8.73 38.47 -28.09
CA THR A 95 -9.01 38.91 -29.45
C THR A 95 -8.87 40.41 -29.43
N SER A 96 -7.91 40.95 -30.17
CA SER A 96 -7.63 42.38 -30.21
C SER A 96 -8.91 43.13 -30.58
N THR A 97 -9.51 43.78 -29.58
CA THR A 97 -10.66 44.64 -29.79
C THR A 97 -10.15 45.90 -30.48
N PRO A 98 -10.69 46.32 -31.65
CA PRO A 98 -10.20 47.51 -32.33
C PRO A 98 -10.40 48.74 -31.44
N THR A 99 -9.28 49.35 -31.02
CA THR A 99 -9.26 50.57 -30.21
C THR A 99 -9.76 51.74 -31.04
N LEU A 100 -10.93 52.29 -30.69
CA LEU A 100 -11.40 53.54 -31.28
C LEU A 100 -10.50 54.69 -30.85
N THR A 101 -9.94 55.42 -31.83
CA THR A 101 -9.03 56.55 -31.63
C THR A 101 -9.77 57.71 -30.94
N PRO A 102 -9.37 58.16 -29.73
CA PRO A 102 -9.99 59.32 -29.12
C PRO A 102 -9.61 60.61 -29.86
N THR A 103 -10.61 61.46 -30.11
CA THR A 103 -10.45 62.79 -30.71
C THR A 103 -9.82 63.75 -29.69
N PRO A 104 -8.78 64.54 -30.05
CA PRO A 104 -8.09 65.41 -29.09
C PRO A 104 -8.99 66.53 -28.59
N THR A 105 -9.21 66.57 -27.27
CA THR A 105 -9.83 67.70 -26.58
C THR A 105 -8.74 68.57 -25.98
N ASN A 106 -8.68 69.84 -26.38
CA ASN A 106 -7.73 70.83 -25.86
C ASN A 106 -8.14 71.24 -24.43
N THR A 107 -7.47 70.70 -23.42
CA THR A 107 -7.64 71.13 -22.02
C THR A 107 -6.47 72.04 -21.63
N PRO A 108 -6.71 73.28 -21.17
CA PRO A 108 -5.65 74.20 -20.76
C PRO A 108 -4.94 73.74 -19.48
N THR A 109 -3.61 73.70 -19.58
CA THR A 109 -2.64 73.42 -18.52
C THR A 109 -2.74 74.42 -17.38
N GLN A 110 -2.93 73.94 -16.15
CA GLN A 110 -2.66 74.73 -14.94
C GLN A 110 -1.38 74.28 -14.24
N THR A 111 -0.64 75.30 -13.85
CA THR A 111 0.73 75.43 -13.33
C THR A 111 1.04 74.59 -12.08
N PRO A 112 2.29 74.10 -11.91
CA PRO A 112 2.70 73.32 -10.76
C PRO A 112 2.82 74.16 -9.47
N THR A 113 2.27 73.64 -8.37
CA THR A 113 2.50 74.14 -7.01
C THR A 113 3.50 73.22 -6.32
N LEU A 114 4.64 73.77 -5.90
CA LEU A 114 5.70 73.08 -5.19
C LEU A 114 5.50 73.09 -3.66
N THR A 115 5.98 72.01 -3.02
CA THR A 115 6.63 71.99 -1.66
C THR A 115 5.68 72.01 -0.44
N PRO A 116 6.05 71.46 0.76
CA PRO A 116 7.30 70.84 1.24
C PRO A 116 7.20 69.42 1.86
N THR A 117 8.37 68.78 1.91
CA THR A 117 8.73 67.63 2.76
C THR A 117 8.98 68.04 4.23
N PRO A 118 8.39 67.31 5.19
CA PRO A 118 9.06 66.89 6.43
C PRO A 118 8.73 65.42 6.75
N THR A 119 9.35 64.64 7.63
CA THR A 119 10.51 64.72 8.51
C THR A 119 10.73 63.24 8.92
N SER A 120 11.99 62.80 8.93
CA SER A 120 12.39 61.46 9.38
C SER A 120 12.05 61.28 10.87
N LEU A 121 11.30 60.23 11.20
CA LEU A 121 11.16 59.72 12.57
C LEU A 121 11.98 58.44 12.70
N ALA A 122 13.13 58.55 13.36
CA ALA A 122 13.80 57.43 13.99
C ALA A 122 13.09 57.10 15.31
N VAL A 123 12.67 55.86 15.49
CA VAL A 123 12.26 55.32 16.79
C VAL A 123 13.06 54.05 17.05
N SER A 124 14.06 54.18 17.91
CA SER A 124 14.65 53.07 18.65
C SER A 124 13.93 52.94 19.98
N THR A 125 13.51 51.73 20.36
CA THR A 125 13.43 51.33 21.78
C THR A 125 13.33 49.81 21.88
N ASN A 126 14.45 49.19 22.24
CA ASN A 126 14.51 47.88 22.87
C ASN A 126 13.75 47.96 24.21
N THR A 127 12.80 47.05 24.45
CA THR A 127 12.19 46.88 25.77
C THR A 127 12.32 45.41 26.18
N PRO A 128 13.05 45.10 27.27
CA PRO A 128 13.09 43.75 27.83
C PRO A 128 11.78 43.41 28.55
N SER A 129 11.29 42.21 28.29
CA SER A 129 10.13 41.61 28.93
C SER A 129 10.43 41.27 30.40
N PRO A 130 9.59 41.67 31.37
CA PRO A 130 9.75 41.25 32.76
C PRO A 130 9.32 39.78 32.96
N GLU A 131 10.18 39.07 33.65
CA GLU A 131 10.01 37.75 34.27
C GLU A 131 8.85 37.74 35.27
N PRO A 132 7.88 36.80 35.19
CA PRO A 132 6.87 36.66 36.22
C PRO A 132 7.39 35.83 37.41
N THR A 133 7.35 36.48 38.56
CA THR A 133 7.63 36.00 39.91
C THR A 133 6.78 34.79 40.29
N SER A 134 7.46 33.71 40.70
CA SER A 134 6.87 32.51 41.30
C SER A 134 6.25 32.84 42.66
N THR A 135 4.91 32.79 42.73
CA THR A 135 4.16 32.87 43.97
C THR A 135 3.67 31.48 44.35
N SER A 136 4.26 30.94 45.40
CA SER A 136 3.87 29.69 46.06
C SER A 136 2.52 29.87 46.76
N VAL A 137 1.51 29.11 46.35
CA VAL A 137 0.22 28.99 47.05
C VAL A 137 0.00 27.52 47.38
N MET A 138 -0.16 27.23 48.67
CA MET A 138 -0.44 25.88 49.17
C MET A 138 -1.86 25.42 48.83
N ALA A 139 -1.91 24.17 48.36
CA ALA A 139 -2.91 23.13 48.60
C ALA A 139 -4.41 23.47 48.45
N THR A 140 -5.02 22.92 47.40
CA THR A 140 -6.31 22.20 47.52
C THR A 140 -6.29 21.02 46.55
N SER A 141 -6.73 19.86 47.03
CA SER A 141 -6.84 18.58 46.34
C SER A 141 -7.40 18.69 44.92
N PHE A 142 -6.54 18.48 43.92
CA PHE A 142 -6.97 18.23 42.56
C PHE A 142 -7.59 16.82 42.49
N PRO A 143 -8.69 16.61 41.74
CA PRO A 143 -9.11 15.26 41.40
C PRO A 143 -7.95 14.62 40.64
N THR A 144 -7.41 13.53 41.19
CA THR A 144 -6.46 12.67 40.48
C THR A 144 -7.12 12.33 39.14
N LEU A 145 -6.56 12.84 38.04
CA LEU A 145 -6.88 12.35 36.71
C LEU A 145 -6.59 10.84 36.77
N THR A 146 -7.64 10.04 36.81
CA THR A 146 -7.54 8.62 36.57
C THR A 146 -7.02 8.51 35.14
N LEU A 147 -5.70 8.32 35.02
CA LEU A 147 -5.07 7.94 33.77
C LEU A 147 -5.88 6.77 33.25
N THR A 148 -6.60 7.01 32.17
CA THR A 148 -7.24 5.93 31.43
C THR A 148 -6.12 4.94 31.15
N PRO A 149 -6.23 3.66 31.55
CA PRO A 149 -5.18 2.70 31.29
C PRO A 149 -4.93 2.74 29.79
N THR A 150 -3.72 3.16 29.39
CA THR A 150 -3.28 3.08 28.00
C THR A 150 -3.61 1.66 27.54
N PRO A 151 -4.44 1.48 26.49
CA PRO A 151 -4.87 0.17 26.08
C PRO A 151 -3.63 -0.65 25.77
N THR A 152 -3.27 -1.54 26.69
CA THR A 152 -2.12 -2.41 26.51
C THR A 152 -2.51 -3.41 25.44
N ILE A 153 -1.68 -3.54 24.41
CA ILE A 153 -1.92 -4.52 23.34
C ILE A 153 -2.13 -5.89 24.00
N PRO A 154 -3.15 -6.65 23.62
CA PRO A 154 -3.31 -8.01 24.12
C PRO A 154 -2.11 -8.87 23.72
N SER A 155 -1.73 -9.83 24.56
CA SER A 155 -0.61 -10.75 24.29
C SER A 155 -0.73 -11.54 22.97
N ALA A 156 -1.94 -11.66 22.41
CA ALA A 156 -2.14 -12.27 21.10
C ALA A 156 -1.56 -11.42 19.95
N VAL A 157 -1.52 -10.10 20.12
CA VAL A 157 -1.11 -9.14 19.09
C VAL A 157 0.24 -8.49 19.40
N GLU A 158 0.75 -8.67 20.62
CA GLU A 158 2.10 -8.26 21.06
C GLU A 158 3.22 -8.79 20.15
N VAL A 159 3.02 -9.93 19.48
CA VAL A 159 3.99 -10.48 18.52
C VAL A 159 4.18 -9.61 17.26
N PHE A 160 3.28 -8.66 17.03
CA PHE A 160 3.30 -7.74 15.88
C PHE A 160 3.78 -6.33 16.22
N ASP A 161 4.05 -6.08 17.50
CA ASP A 161 4.84 -4.93 17.96
C ASP A 161 6.32 -5.25 17.68
N LEU A 162 6.87 -4.68 16.61
CA LEU A 162 8.16 -5.09 16.06
C LEU A 162 9.32 -4.41 16.78
N ASP A 163 9.09 -3.25 17.38
CA ASP A 163 10.09 -2.51 18.15
C ASP A 163 9.96 -2.71 19.68
N GLY A 164 8.88 -3.37 20.14
CA GLY A 164 8.62 -3.70 21.53
C GLY A 164 8.17 -2.51 22.37
N ASN A 165 7.63 -1.46 21.75
CA ASN A 165 7.25 -0.21 22.41
C ASN A 165 5.86 -0.28 23.09
N GLY A 166 5.14 -1.39 22.93
CA GLY A 166 3.81 -1.62 23.46
C GLY A 166 2.70 -1.03 22.61
N LYS A 167 2.94 -0.73 21.33
CA LYS A 167 1.97 -0.28 20.32
C LYS A 167 2.30 -0.92 18.96
N ILE A 168 1.32 -0.88 18.05
CA ILE A 168 1.54 -1.23 16.64
C ILE A 168 1.31 0.06 15.85
N GLU A 169 2.38 0.76 15.53
CA GLU A 169 2.30 2.03 14.80
C GLU A 169 2.04 1.81 13.31
N LEU A 170 1.52 2.83 12.62
CA LEU A 170 1.29 2.77 11.17
C LEU A 170 2.57 2.46 10.37
N THR A 171 3.71 2.85 10.91
CA THR A 171 5.07 2.57 10.41
C THR A 171 5.42 1.08 10.46
N GLU A 172 4.82 0.33 11.39
CA GLU A 172 5.04 -1.11 11.59
C GLU A 172 4.00 -1.98 10.89
N VAL A 173 2.88 -1.39 10.46
CA VAL A 173 1.76 -2.09 9.82
C VAL A 173 2.20 -3.00 8.68
N PHE A 174 3.06 -2.51 7.78
CA PHE A 174 3.52 -3.33 6.67
C PHE A 174 4.28 -4.57 7.15
N GLY A 175 5.13 -4.42 8.18
CA GLY A 175 5.87 -5.54 8.77
C GLY A 175 4.95 -6.50 9.52
N ALA A 176 3.99 -5.99 10.29
CA ALA A 176 2.99 -6.75 11.02
C ALA A 176 2.10 -7.57 10.07
N VAL A 177 1.54 -6.92 9.05
CA VAL A 177 0.71 -7.54 8.00
C VAL A 177 1.52 -8.60 7.25
N LYS A 178 2.75 -8.29 6.83
CA LYS A 178 3.62 -9.26 6.16
C LYS A 178 3.86 -10.48 7.03
N THR A 179 4.16 -10.29 8.31
CA THR A 179 4.37 -11.39 9.27
C THR A 179 3.11 -12.26 9.37
N TRP A 180 1.95 -11.65 9.51
CA TRP A 180 0.68 -12.38 9.59
C TRP A 180 0.40 -13.17 8.30
N VAL A 181 0.59 -12.55 7.12
CA VAL A 181 0.36 -13.18 5.81
C VAL A 181 1.28 -14.37 5.58
N GLU A 182 2.55 -14.29 5.97
CA GLU A 182 3.48 -15.41 5.81
C GLU A 182 3.12 -16.61 6.71
N GLU A 183 2.65 -16.35 7.94
CA GLU A 183 2.17 -17.41 8.83
C GLU A 183 0.83 -18.00 8.32
N TRP A 184 -0.07 -17.16 7.78
CA TRP A 184 -1.31 -17.60 7.14
C TRP A 184 -1.05 -18.50 5.93
N LYS A 185 -0.16 -18.09 5.02
CA LYS A 185 0.28 -18.91 3.87
C LYS A 185 0.84 -20.25 4.34
N ALA A 186 1.65 -20.24 5.40
CA ALA A 186 2.20 -21.46 5.95
C ALA A 186 1.12 -22.40 6.53
N ALA A 187 0.09 -21.85 7.18
CA ALA A 187 -1.04 -22.62 7.70
C ALA A 187 -1.83 -23.30 6.57
N ILE A 188 -2.14 -22.57 5.50
CA ILE A 188 -2.84 -23.09 4.31
C ILE A 188 -2.01 -24.19 3.63
N LEU A 189 -0.69 -24.00 3.50
CA LEU A 189 0.16 -24.96 2.82
C LEU A 189 0.22 -26.31 3.57
N GLU A 190 0.16 -26.29 4.90
CA GLU A 190 0.09 -27.50 5.71
C GLU A 190 -1.28 -28.20 5.57
N GLU A 191 -2.38 -27.44 5.46
CA GLU A 191 -3.71 -27.97 5.19
C GLU A 191 -3.78 -28.68 3.83
N ILE A 192 -3.22 -28.04 2.79
CA ILE A 192 -3.17 -28.61 1.44
C ILE A 192 -2.34 -29.91 1.42
N LYS A 193 -1.16 -29.93 2.05
CA LYS A 193 -0.33 -31.15 2.13
C LYS A 193 -1.05 -32.30 2.84
N ALA A 194 -1.75 -32.00 3.94
CA ALA A 194 -2.50 -33.00 4.69
C ALA A 194 -3.65 -33.62 3.87
N SER A 195 -4.25 -32.86 2.94
CA SER A 195 -5.28 -33.35 2.03
C SER A 195 -4.76 -34.39 1.02
N TYR A 196 -3.48 -34.31 0.62
CA TYR A 196 -2.86 -35.25 -0.32
C TYR A 196 -2.36 -36.54 0.36
N GLU A 197 -1.97 -36.47 1.64
CA GLU A 197 -1.38 -37.61 2.36
C GLU A 197 -2.43 -38.44 3.13
N GLY A 198 -3.71 -38.08 3.07
CA GLY A 198 -4.80 -38.83 3.71
C GLY A 198 -4.70 -38.86 5.25
N GLY A 199 -3.91 -37.97 5.83
CA GLY A 199 -3.63 -37.90 7.26
C GLY A 199 -4.34 -36.73 7.92
N ALA A 200 -5.29 -37.00 8.80
CA ALA A 200 -5.75 -36.01 9.76
C ALA A 200 -4.66 -35.82 10.83
N LYS A 201 -3.95 -34.67 10.83
CA LYS A 201 -3.85 -33.80 12.02
C LYS A 201 -2.85 -32.64 11.90
N ALA A 202 -3.34 -31.53 12.45
CA ALA A 202 -2.66 -30.50 13.22
C ALA A 202 -1.37 -29.95 12.60
N ALA A 203 -1.55 -28.92 11.77
CA ALA A 203 -0.52 -27.92 11.58
C ALA A 203 0.08 -27.53 12.95
N SER A 204 1.41 -27.44 12.97
CA SER A 204 2.18 -27.24 14.20
C SER A 204 1.58 -26.12 15.04
N ALA A 205 1.15 -26.44 16.27
CA ALA A 205 0.42 -25.54 17.16
C ALA A 205 1.19 -24.24 17.50
N SER A 206 2.51 -24.22 17.31
CA SER A 206 3.36 -23.03 17.48
C SER A 206 3.32 -22.08 16.27
N LYS A 207 3.00 -22.60 15.08
CA LYS A 207 3.04 -21.84 13.81
C LYS A 207 1.70 -21.18 13.47
N ILE A 208 0.59 -21.88 13.72
CA ILE A 208 -0.77 -21.31 13.60
C ILE A 208 -1.01 -20.21 14.62
N GLN A 209 -0.44 -20.31 15.82
CA GLN A 209 -0.70 -19.39 16.94
C GLN A 209 -0.44 -17.91 16.64
N LYS A 210 0.37 -17.58 15.64
CA LYS A 210 0.62 -16.18 15.27
C LYS A 210 -0.46 -15.63 14.35
N CYS A 211 -0.99 -16.42 13.43
CA CYS A 211 -2.05 -15.94 12.55
C CYS A 211 -3.46 -16.12 13.15
N ASP A 212 -3.62 -17.01 14.13
CA ASP A 212 -4.86 -17.30 14.86
C ASP A 212 -4.96 -16.42 16.12
N LEU A 213 -5.55 -15.24 15.97
CA LEU A 213 -5.61 -14.22 17.03
C LEU A 213 -6.80 -14.42 17.97
N ASN A 214 -7.86 -15.03 17.48
CA ASN A 214 -9.05 -15.35 18.29
C ASN A 214 -9.00 -16.74 18.94
N ARG A 215 -7.96 -17.55 18.63
CA ARG A 215 -7.70 -18.90 19.14
C ARG A 215 -8.75 -19.94 18.71
N ASP A 216 -9.37 -19.77 17.55
CA ASP A 216 -10.33 -20.72 16.98
C ASP A 216 -9.66 -21.84 16.16
N ARG A 217 -8.32 -21.79 16.03
CA ARG A 217 -7.46 -22.70 15.26
C ARG A 217 -7.58 -22.55 13.75
N GLU A 218 -8.25 -21.50 13.30
CA GLU A 218 -8.30 -21.10 11.92
C GLU A 218 -7.48 -19.81 11.79
N CYS A 219 -6.83 -19.65 10.64
CA CYS A 219 -6.24 -18.36 10.30
C CYS A 219 -7.05 -17.80 9.15
N ASN A 220 -7.90 -16.83 9.43
CA ASN A 220 -8.82 -16.28 8.43
C ASN A 220 -8.91 -14.75 8.55
N LEU A 221 -9.81 -14.15 7.76
CA LEU A 221 -9.94 -12.68 7.71
C LEU A 221 -10.40 -12.07 9.04
N LEU A 222 -11.05 -12.85 9.90
CA LEU A 222 -11.43 -12.41 11.23
C LEU A 222 -10.18 -12.15 12.09
N ASP A 223 -9.19 -13.03 12.04
CA ASP A 223 -7.92 -12.81 12.75
C ASP A 223 -7.18 -11.60 12.19
N PHE A 224 -7.16 -11.46 10.87
CA PHE A 224 -6.56 -10.28 10.25
C PHE A 224 -7.24 -8.99 10.70
N SER A 225 -8.57 -9.00 10.83
CA SER A 225 -9.31 -7.83 11.33
C SER A 225 -8.96 -7.48 12.78
N ILE A 226 -8.64 -8.48 13.61
CA ILE A 226 -8.18 -8.27 14.98
C ILE A 226 -6.82 -7.57 14.96
N LEU A 227 -5.89 -7.98 14.10
CA LEU A 227 -4.61 -7.29 13.94
C LEU A 227 -4.83 -5.82 13.55
N LEU A 228 -5.65 -5.59 12.52
CA LEU A 228 -5.92 -4.23 12.03
C LEU A 228 -6.58 -3.32 13.08
N TYR A 229 -7.39 -3.89 13.97
CA TYR A 229 -8.06 -3.13 15.04
C TYR A 229 -7.09 -2.52 16.07
N TYR A 230 -5.91 -3.13 16.26
CA TYR A 230 -4.91 -2.67 17.23
C TYR A 230 -3.86 -1.72 16.67
N ILE A 231 -3.91 -1.44 15.36
CA ILE A 231 -3.07 -0.42 14.75
C ILE A 231 -3.42 0.96 15.35
N GLU A 232 -2.39 1.70 15.77
CA GLU A 232 -2.46 3.05 16.37
C GLU A 232 -3.19 3.17 17.74
N ARG A 233 -3.42 2.06 18.45
CA ARG A 233 -3.97 2.07 19.82
C ARG A 233 -2.89 1.88 20.87
#